data_AF-A0A5A9PFR4-F1
#
_entry.id   AF-A0A5A9PFR4-F1
#
_cell.length_a   1.000
_cell.length_b   1.000
_cell.length_c   1.000
_cell.angle_alpha   90.00
_cell.angle_beta   90.00
_cell.angle_gamma   90.00
#
_symmetry.space_group_name_H-M   'P 1'
#
loop_
_entity.id
_entity.type
_entity.pdbx_description
1 polymer ?
#
loop_
_entity_poly.entity_id
_entity_poly.type
_entity_poly.pdbx_seq_one_letter_code
_entity_poly.pdbx_strand_id
1 'polypeptide(L)'
;MDDRVRFYFDQGLAQTEIALCLSVIDNLNISVRHLRRRLSGLQLFRRRQYSDPERVVNFIASQLEGPGRLHGYRMMHERCRLSGLRLTRAMVREIQLSLDPLGVAERRGRRLRRRRYGVPGPNYLWQMDSYNKLKPYGIAVNGCIDGFSRHIIWMQAYFTNNNPRVIAGYYFRAVAERMGCCRIIRSDFGTENVHVNRLQEFLCEDSTGTVHGPKIIYSKVRQPQRH
;
A
#
# COMPACT_ATOMS: atom_id res chain seq x y z
N MET A 1 33.08 -1.50 -16.33
CA MET A 1 32.53 -0.19 -16.75
C MET A 1 31.26 -0.37 -17.58
N ASP A 2 31.29 -1.09 -18.70
CA ASP A 2 30.12 -1.25 -19.59
C ASP A 2 28.94 -1.96 -18.88
N ASP A 3 29.19 -2.90 -17.97
CA ASP A 3 28.14 -3.57 -17.16
C ASP A 3 27.44 -2.61 -16.19
N ARG A 4 28.19 -1.68 -15.57
CA ARG A 4 27.62 -0.64 -14.70
C ARG A 4 26.79 0.35 -15.51
N VAL A 5 27.25 0.73 -16.70
CA VAL A 5 26.50 1.59 -17.63
C VAL A 5 25.17 0.92 -18.03
N ARG A 6 25.17 -0.37 -18.36
CA ARG A 6 23.95 -1.15 -18.64
C ARG A 6 23.01 -1.19 -17.44
N PHE A 7 23.53 -1.53 -16.26
CA PHE A 7 22.77 -1.59 -15.02
C PHE A 7 22.02 -0.28 -14.75
N TYR A 8 22.70 0.86 -14.75
CA TYR A 8 22.05 2.16 -14.50
C TYR A 8 21.11 2.59 -15.62
N PHE A 9 21.39 2.21 -16.87
CA PHE A 9 20.50 2.46 -18.00
C PHE A 9 19.18 1.68 -17.87
N ASP A 10 19.24 0.42 -17.43
CA ASP A 10 18.06 -0.43 -17.23
C ASP A 10 17.20 0.01 -16.02
N GLN A 11 17.82 0.64 -15.02
CA GLN A 11 17.10 1.33 -13.93
C GLN A 11 16.37 2.60 -14.40
N GLY A 12 16.52 3.00 -15.66
CA GLY A 12 15.80 4.13 -16.26
C GLY A 12 16.37 5.51 -15.91
N LEU A 13 17.55 5.57 -15.30
CA LEU A 13 18.22 6.81 -14.90
C LEU A 13 18.54 7.68 -16.13
N ALA A 14 18.44 9.01 -16.00
CA ALA A 14 18.86 10.00 -16.98
C ALA A 14 20.38 9.92 -17.26
N GLN A 15 20.85 10.37 -18.43
CA GLN A 15 22.28 10.27 -18.77
C GLN A 15 23.16 11.03 -17.76
N THR A 16 22.64 12.14 -17.21
CA THR A 16 23.28 12.91 -16.14
C THR A 16 23.34 12.14 -14.83
N GLU A 17 22.26 11.43 -14.47
CA GLU A 17 22.19 10.59 -13.27
C GLU A 17 23.11 9.37 -13.39
N ILE A 18 23.17 8.72 -14.56
CA ILE A 18 24.10 7.62 -14.83
C ILE A 18 25.56 8.09 -14.67
N ALA A 19 25.90 9.26 -15.23
CA ALA A 19 27.25 9.83 -15.07
C ALA A 19 27.58 10.13 -13.59
N LEU A 20 26.60 10.64 -12.84
CA LEU A 20 26.74 10.89 -11.41
C LEU A 20 26.95 9.59 -10.61
N CYS A 21 26.14 8.56 -10.85
CA CYS A 21 26.27 7.27 -10.17
C CYS A 21 27.60 6.60 -10.48
N LEU A 22 28.06 6.65 -11.74
CA LEU A 22 29.37 6.13 -12.12
C LEU A 22 30.50 6.86 -11.39
N SER A 23 30.39 8.18 -11.24
CA SER A 23 31.38 9.00 -10.52
C SER A 23 31.38 8.74 -9.01
N VAL A 24 30.20 8.77 -8.36
CA VAL A 24 30.07 8.75 -6.90
C VAL A 24 30.11 7.34 -6.31
N ILE A 25 29.50 6.37 -6.98
CA ILE A 25 29.33 5.01 -6.44
C ILE A 25 30.45 4.09 -6.94
N ASP A 26 30.75 4.16 -8.24
CA ASP A 26 31.70 3.25 -8.87
C ASP A 26 33.11 3.85 -9.03
N ASN A 27 33.33 5.11 -8.62
CA ASN A 27 34.60 5.86 -8.79
C ASN A 27 35.09 5.91 -10.26
N LEU A 28 34.16 5.89 -11.21
CA LEU A 28 34.40 5.98 -12.66
C LEU A 28 34.02 7.37 -13.17
N ASN A 29 34.99 8.29 -13.16
CA ASN A 29 34.80 9.63 -13.70
C ASN A 29 34.81 9.62 -15.22
N ILE A 30 33.62 9.83 -15.82
CA ILE A 30 33.47 9.97 -17.26
C ILE A 30 32.66 11.22 -17.63
N SER A 31 33.05 11.84 -18.74
CA SER A 31 32.25 12.93 -19.31
C SER A 31 30.94 12.41 -19.90
N VAL A 32 29.90 13.25 -19.90
CA VAL A 32 28.61 12.92 -20.52
C VAL A 32 28.77 12.59 -22.01
N ARG A 33 29.74 13.21 -22.71
CA ARG A 33 30.07 12.90 -24.11
C ARG A 33 30.61 11.48 -24.26
N HIS A 34 31.50 11.05 -23.36
CA HIS A 34 32.04 9.69 -23.34
C HIS A 34 30.93 8.67 -23.04
N LEU A 35 30.08 8.96 -22.05
CA LEU A 35 28.90 8.14 -21.73
C LEU A 35 27.97 7.98 -22.95
N ARG A 36 27.68 9.06 -23.69
CA ARG A 36 26.87 8.98 -24.92
C ARG A 36 27.49 8.08 -25.98
N ARG A 37 28.80 8.20 -26.21
CA ARG A 37 29.52 7.34 -27.16
C ARG A 37 29.44 5.87 -26.75
N ARG A 38 29.58 5.58 -25.45
CA ARG A 38 29.46 4.23 -24.88
C ARG A 38 28.04 3.67 -25.01
N LEU A 39 27.01 4.44 -24.65
CA LEU A 39 25.61 4.05 -24.82
C LEU A 39 25.30 3.73 -26.28
N SER A 40 25.79 4.54 -27.23
CA SER A 40 25.63 4.28 -28.67
C SER A 40 26.35 3.00 -29.11
N GLY A 41 27.59 2.78 -28.65
CA GLY A 41 28.35 1.56 -28.97
C GLY A 41 27.73 0.29 -28.39
N LEU A 42 27.05 0.41 -27.25
CA LEU A 42 26.29 -0.68 -26.61
C LEU A 42 24.87 -0.84 -27.17
N GLN A 43 24.49 -0.05 -28.18
CA GLN A 43 23.13 0.01 -28.75
C GLN A 43 22.03 0.32 -27.71
N LEU A 44 22.39 0.98 -26.61
CA LEU A 44 21.48 1.39 -25.54
C LEU A 44 20.79 2.70 -25.92
N PHE A 45 19.83 2.61 -26.83
CA PHE A 45 19.02 3.72 -27.26
C PHE A 45 17.75 3.80 -26.41
N ARG A 46 17.39 5.00 -25.95
CA ARG A 46 16.08 5.26 -25.33
C ARG A 46 14.94 5.35 -26.33
N ARG A 47 15.13 4.86 -27.56
CA ARG A 47 13.99 4.57 -28.44
C ARG A 47 13.09 3.64 -27.64
N ARG A 48 11.87 4.08 -27.37
CA ARG A 48 10.89 3.31 -26.62
C ARG A 48 10.57 2.08 -27.45
N GLN A 49 11.26 0.97 -27.20
CA GLN A 49 10.79 -0.34 -27.62
C GLN A 49 9.53 -0.59 -26.81
N TYR A 50 8.40 -0.23 -27.38
CA TYR A 50 7.12 -0.57 -26.81
C TYR A 50 6.97 -2.08 -26.86
N SER A 51 6.37 -2.63 -25.80
CA SER A 51 5.98 -4.03 -25.82
C SER A 51 4.96 -4.25 -26.93
N ASP A 52 4.95 -5.49 -27.43
CA ASP A 52 3.98 -5.95 -28.40
C ASP A 52 2.53 -5.57 -27.98
N PRO A 53 1.75 -4.89 -28.86
CA PRO A 53 0.41 -4.43 -28.53
C PRO A 53 -0.52 -5.56 -28.07
N GLU A 54 -0.43 -6.74 -28.68
CA GLU A 54 -1.28 -7.88 -28.33
C GLU A 54 -0.98 -8.37 -26.91
N ARG A 55 0.30 -8.56 -26.58
CA ARG A 55 0.73 -8.90 -25.22
C ARG A 55 0.27 -7.88 -24.17
N VAL A 56 0.31 -6.59 -24.49
CA VAL A 56 -0.15 -5.52 -23.60
C VAL A 56 -1.66 -5.60 -23.37
N VAL A 57 -2.44 -5.76 -24.44
CA VAL A 57 -3.90 -5.84 -24.37
C VAL A 57 -4.32 -7.06 -23.54
N ASN A 58 -3.73 -8.22 -23.80
CA ASN A 58 -4.00 -9.47 -23.07
C ASN A 58 -3.64 -9.32 -21.58
N PHE A 59 -2.52 -8.67 -21.27
CA PHE A 59 -2.17 -8.38 -19.88
C PHE A 59 -3.23 -7.49 -19.22
N ILE A 60 -3.59 -6.35 -19.82
CA ILE A 60 -4.58 -5.44 -19.24
C ILE A 60 -5.94 -6.14 -19.09
N ALA A 61 -6.37 -6.93 -20.07
CA ALA A 61 -7.61 -7.71 -20.01
C ALA A 61 -7.61 -8.67 -18.81
N SER A 62 -6.55 -9.47 -18.63
CA SER A 62 -6.43 -10.37 -17.46
C SER A 62 -6.46 -9.61 -16.12
N GLN A 63 -5.92 -8.39 -16.07
CA GLN A 63 -5.98 -7.58 -14.86
C GLN A 63 -7.41 -7.09 -14.54
N LEU A 64 -8.21 -6.83 -15.58
CA LEU A 64 -9.60 -6.35 -15.46
C LEU A 64 -10.57 -7.45 -15.02
N GLU A 65 -10.24 -8.73 -15.21
CA GLU A 65 -11.01 -9.86 -14.67
C GLU A 65 -10.87 -9.99 -13.14
N GLY A 66 -9.78 -9.46 -12.57
CA GLY A 66 -9.47 -9.54 -11.15
C GLY A 66 -9.53 -8.21 -10.40
N PRO A 67 -8.72 -8.04 -9.34
CA PRO A 67 -8.70 -6.80 -8.55
C PRO A 67 -8.23 -5.57 -9.36
N GLY A 68 -7.60 -5.78 -10.51
CA GLY A 68 -7.17 -4.70 -11.41
C GLY A 68 -8.33 -3.93 -12.04
N ARG A 69 -9.57 -4.45 -12.00
CA ARG A 69 -10.79 -3.69 -12.33
C ARG A 69 -10.96 -2.43 -11.50
N LEU A 70 -10.40 -2.37 -10.30
CA LEU A 70 -10.48 -1.17 -9.45
C LEU A 70 -9.39 -0.14 -9.77
N HIS A 71 -8.41 -0.50 -10.59
CA HIS A 71 -7.25 0.35 -10.87
C HIS A 71 -7.57 1.36 -11.97
N GLY A 72 -7.30 2.64 -11.70
CA GLY A 72 -7.25 3.64 -12.77
C GLY A 72 -6.00 3.47 -13.64
N TYR A 73 -5.99 4.11 -14.81
CA TYR A 73 -4.91 3.99 -15.81
C TYR A 73 -3.50 4.26 -15.27
N ARG A 74 -3.35 5.09 -14.23
CA ARG A 74 -2.05 5.34 -13.59
C ARG A 74 -1.51 4.10 -12.87
N MET A 75 -2.37 3.43 -12.10
CA MET A 75 -2.00 2.22 -11.37
C MET A 75 -1.91 1.02 -12.32
N MET A 76 -2.74 0.98 -13.36
CA MET A 76 -2.62 -0.02 -14.42
C MET A 76 -1.29 0.13 -15.19
N HIS A 77 -0.85 1.37 -15.47
CA HIS A 77 0.46 1.63 -16.08
C HIS A 77 1.61 1.18 -15.19
N GLU A 78 1.50 1.38 -13.88
CA GLU A 78 2.48 0.84 -12.92
C GLU A 78 2.53 -0.68 -13.01
N ARG A 79 1.38 -1.37 -12.95
CA ARG A 79 1.33 -2.83 -13.08
C ARG A 79 1.97 -3.33 -14.37
N CYS A 80 1.70 -2.66 -15.48
CA CYS A 80 2.32 -3.03 -16.74
C CYS A 80 3.86 -2.93 -16.64
N ARG A 81 4.38 -1.83 -16.06
CA ARG A 81 5.83 -1.66 -15.85
C ARG A 81 6.42 -2.74 -14.95
N LEU A 82 5.76 -3.06 -13.84
CA LEU A 82 6.16 -4.12 -12.92
C LEU A 82 6.20 -5.50 -13.58
N SER A 83 5.30 -5.75 -14.54
CA SER A 83 5.27 -6.96 -15.34
C SER A 83 6.20 -6.92 -16.56
N GLY A 84 7.11 -5.94 -16.62
CA GLY A 84 8.10 -5.80 -17.69
C GLY A 84 7.57 -5.20 -18.99
N LEU A 85 6.33 -4.72 -19.02
CA LEU A 85 5.73 -4.10 -20.20
C LEU A 85 6.09 -2.62 -20.32
N ARG A 86 6.57 -2.22 -21.49
CA ARG A 86 6.99 -0.86 -21.82
C ARG A 86 5.93 -0.20 -22.70
N LEU A 87 5.22 0.77 -22.14
CA LEU A 87 4.23 1.57 -22.86
C LEU A 87 4.00 2.93 -22.20
N THR A 88 3.32 3.82 -22.92
CA THR A 88 2.96 5.13 -22.38
C THR A 88 1.70 5.06 -21.52
N ARG A 89 1.58 6.01 -20.59
CA ARG A 89 0.35 6.19 -19.79
C ARG A 89 -0.87 6.50 -20.67
N ALA A 90 -0.67 7.16 -21.81
CA ALA A 90 -1.73 7.44 -22.77
C ALA A 90 -2.23 6.14 -23.41
N MET A 91 -1.33 5.26 -23.85
CA MET A 91 -1.69 3.96 -24.42
C MET A 91 -2.47 3.09 -23.42
N VAL A 92 -2.04 3.02 -22.16
CA VAL A 92 -2.79 2.30 -21.11
C VAL A 92 -4.20 2.88 -20.95
N ARG A 93 -4.33 4.21 -20.97
CA ARG A 93 -5.63 4.86 -20.84
C ARG A 93 -6.55 4.50 -22.01
N GLU A 94 -6.06 4.56 -23.24
CA GLU A 94 -6.87 4.24 -24.43
C GLU A 94 -7.24 2.75 -24.47
N ILE A 95 -6.30 1.85 -24.18
CA ILE A 95 -6.58 0.40 -24.11
C ILE A 95 -7.60 0.10 -23.01
N GLN A 96 -7.42 0.67 -21.82
CA GLN A 96 -8.34 0.45 -20.71
C GLN A 96 -9.73 1.06 -20.97
N LEU A 97 -9.82 2.18 -21.69
CA LEU A 97 -11.08 2.76 -22.13
C LEU A 97 -11.78 1.88 -23.17
N SER A 98 -11.02 1.27 -24.08
CA SER A 98 -11.54 0.34 -25.08
C SER A 98 -12.07 -0.96 -24.44
N LEU A 99 -11.32 -1.52 -23.48
CA LEU A 99 -11.67 -2.80 -22.82
C LEU A 99 -12.77 -2.66 -21.75
N ASP A 100 -12.81 -1.54 -21.01
CA ASP A 100 -13.75 -1.33 -19.90
C ASP A 100 -14.33 0.10 -19.90
N PRO A 101 -15.11 0.49 -20.93
CA PRO A 101 -15.65 1.84 -21.05
C PRO A 101 -16.59 2.19 -19.88
N LEU A 102 -17.43 1.23 -19.47
CA LEU A 102 -18.35 1.37 -18.35
C LEU A 102 -17.60 1.55 -17.02
N GLY A 103 -16.59 0.72 -16.73
CA GLY A 103 -15.82 0.86 -15.50
C GLY A 103 -14.96 2.12 -15.48
N VAL A 104 -14.46 2.60 -16.63
CA VAL A 104 -13.80 3.90 -16.72
C VAL A 104 -14.78 5.04 -16.40
N ALA A 105 -16.01 4.98 -16.92
CA ALA A 105 -17.06 5.94 -16.60
C ALA A 105 -17.43 5.92 -15.10
N GLU A 106 -17.63 4.72 -14.52
CA GLU A 106 -17.90 4.56 -13.09
C GLU A 106 -16.77 5.16 -12.22
N ARG A 107 -15.50 4.92 -12.57
CA ARG A 107 -14.33 5.47 -11.86
C ARG A 107 -14.23 6.99 -11.99
N ARG A 108 -14.62 7.55 -13.15
CA ARG A 108 -14.66 9.00 -13.39
C ARG A 108 -15.77 9.71 -12.63
N GLY A 109 -16.87 9.02 -12.32
CA GLY A 109 -18.01 9.59 -11.61
C GLY A 109 -17.74 10.06 -10.17
N ARG A 110 -16.52 9.86 -9.63
CA ARG A 110 -16.10 10.28 -8.27
C ARG A 110 -17.05 9.81 -7.15
N ARG A 111 -17.85 8.78 -7.40
CA ARG A 111 -18.81 8.26 -6.42
C ARG A 111 -18.12 7.21 -5.55
N LEU A 112 -18.03 7.48 -4.26
CA LEU A 112 -17.56 6.52 -3.28
C LEU A 112 -18.59 5.38 -3.22
N ARG A 113 -18.34 4.27 -3.93
CA ARG A 113 -19.10 3.03 -3.76
C ARG A 113 -18.77 2.48 -2.36
N ARG A 114 -19.61 2.79 -1.38
CA ARG A 114 -19.54 2.20 -0.05
C ARG A 114 -19.75 0.70 -0.21
N ARG A 115 -18.76 -0.10 0.21
CA ARG A 115 -18.96 -1.55 0.31
C ARG A 115 -20.09 -1.80 1.30
N ARG A 116 -20.96 -2.78 1.04
CA ARG A 116 -21.90 -3.27 2.06
C ARG A 116 -21.05 -3.75 3.23
N TYR A 117 -21.10 -3.00 4.32
CA TYR A 117 -20.35 -3.28 5.53
C TYR A 117 -21.31 -3.87 6.54
N GLY A 118 -21.23 -5.19 6.73
CA GLY A 118 -22.03 -5.92 7.72
C GLY A 118 -21.11 -6.49 8.80
N VAL A 119 -21.47 -6.27 10.06
CA VAL A 119 -20.87 -6.91 11.23
C VAL A 119 -22.01 -7.62 11.96
N PRO A 120 -21.83 -8.85 12.48
CA PRO A 120 -22.94 -9.63 13.07
C PRO A 120 -23.67 -9.01 14.26
N GLY A 121 -23.02 -8.13 15.03
CA GLY A 121 -23.62 -7.47 16.18
C GLY A 121 -22.65 -6.60 16.98
N PRO A 122 -23.12 -5.93 18.04
CA PRO A 122 -22.28 -5.13 18.94
C PRO A 122 -21.15 -5.98 19.54
N ASN A 123 -19.98 -5.38 19.75
CA ASN A 123 -18.77 -6.03 20.29
C ASN A 123 -18.26 -7.23 19.46
N TYR A 124 -18.84 -7.51 18.29
CA TYR A 124 -18.26 -8.52 17.40
C TYR A 124 -16.93 -8.06 16.82
N LEU A 125 -16.82 -6.77 16.45
CA LEU A 125 -15.63 -6.20 15.84
C LEU A 125 -15.36 -4.80 16.36
N TRP A 126 -14.24 -4.60 17.05
CA TRP A 126 -13.75 -3.27 17.38
C TRP A 126 -12.73 -2.80 16.34
N GLN A 127 -12.83 -1.56 15.88
CA GLN A 127 -11.94 -0.98 14.88
C GLN A 127 -11.14 0.16 15.49
N MET A 128 -9.84 -0.03 15.58
CA MET A 128 -8.90 0.91 16.16
C MET A 128 -8.05 1.58 15.08
N ASP A 129 -7.86 2.90 15.20
CA ASP A 129 -7.04 3.69 14.29
C ASP A 129 -6.36 4.87 15.03
N SER A 130 -5.20 5.26 14.52
CA SER A 130 -4.39 6.37 15.06
C SER A 130 -4.31 7.52 14.07
N TYR A 131 -4.89 8.66 14.45
CA TYR A 131 -4.82 9.90 13.70
C TYR A 131 -3.53 10.67 14.03
N ASN A 132 -2.61 10.65 13.07
CA ASN A 132 -1.24 11.14 13.23
C ASN A 132 -0.97 12.50 12.58
N LYS A 133 -1.96 13.16 11.97
CA LYS A 133 -1.73 14.43 11.24
C LYS A 133 -1.34 15.60 12.15
N LEU A 134 -1.69 15.53 13.43
CA LEU A 134 -1.35 16.55 14.43
C LEU A 134 -0.04 16.24 15.18
N LYS A 135 0.67 15.14 14.82
CA LYS A 135 1.97 14.81 15.40
C LYS A 135 3.00 15.96 15.32
N PRO A 136 3.05 16.81 14.26
CA PRO A 136 3.93 17.97 14.25
C PRO A 136 3.70 18.97 15.39
N TYR A 137 2.51 18.96 15.98
CA TYR A 137 2.12 19.79 17.12
C TYR A 137 2.18 19.01 18.46
N GLY A 138 2.78 17.82 18.46
CA GLY A 138 2.86 16.96 19.65
C GLY A 138 1.55 16.27 20.02
N ILE A 139 0.54 16.25 19.14
CA ILE A 139 -0.77 15.65 19.43
C ILE A 139 -0.99 14.45 18.50
N ALA A 140 -1.07 13.27 19.06
CA ALA A 140 -1.59 12.08 18.38
C ALA A 140 -2.93 11.72 19.00
N VAL A 141 -3.88 11.27 18.18
CA VAL A 141 -5.20 10.83 18.66
C VAL A 141 -5.38 9.38 18.29
N ASN A 142 -5.68 8.52 19.26
CA ASN A 142 -6.05 7.14 19.03
C ASN A 142 -7.53 6.96 19.34
N GLY A 143 -8.25 6.30 18.45
CA GLY A 143 -9.67 6.06 18.60
C GLY A 143 -10.02 4.63 18.26
N CYS A 144 -11.11 4.16 18.87
CA CYS A 144 -11.70 2.88 18.54
C CYS A 144 -13.22 2.96 18.52
N ILE A 145 -13.82 2.29 17.56
CA ILE A 145 -15.27 2.24 17.38
C ILE A 145 -15.76 0.80 17.32
N ASP A 146 -17.00 0.60 17.76
CA ASP A 146 -17.72 -0.65 17.52
C ASP A 146 -18.13 -0.73 16.04
N GLY A 147 -17.83 -1.87 15.42
CA GLY A 147 -18.04 -2.07 13.99
C GLY A 147 -19.51 -2.18 13.60
N PHE A 148 -20.37 -2.64 14.50
CA PHE A 148 -21.80 -2.76 14.23
C PHE A 148 -22.53 -1.44 14.44
N SER A 149 -22.48 -0.92 15.67
CA SER A 149 -23.23 0.27 16.11
C SER A 149 -22.57 1.60 15.72
N ARG A 150 -21.27 1.59 15.40
CA ARG A 150 -20.44 2.81 15.26
C ARG A 150 -20.26 3.61 16.55
N HIS A 151 -20.64 3.03 17.69
CA HIS A 151 -20.42 3.62 18.99
C HIS A 151 -18.91 3.82 19.25
N ILE A 152 -18.54 4.99 19.77
CA ILE A 152 -17.15 5.30 20.11
C ILE A 152 -16.80 4.57 21.41
N ILE A 153 -15.80 3.70 21.34
CA ILE A 153 -15.36 2.89 22.48
C ILE A 153 -14.38 3.71 23.32
N TRP A 154 -13.41 4.34 22.65
CA TRP A 154 -12.57 5.38 23.22
C TRP A 154 -12.09 6.34 22.14
N MET A 155 -11.68 7.53 22.57
CA MET A 155 -11.00 8.52 21.75
C MET A 155 -10.07 9.32 22.67
N GLN A 156 -8.77 9.15 22.52
CA GLN A 156 -7.78 9.65 23.48
C GLN A 156 -6.63 10.35 22.75
N ALA A 157 -6.24 11.51 23.26
CA ALA A 157 -5.06 12.23 22.80
C ALA A 157 -3.82 11.83 23.61
N TYR A 158 -2.67 11.77 22.97
CA TYR A 158 -1.39 11.43 23.60
C TYR A 158 -0.22 12.14 22.91
N PHE A 159 0.86 12.33 23.66
CA PHE A 159 2.03 13.08 23.23
C PHE A 159 3.17 12.20 22.70
N THR A 160 3.14 10.90 22.98
CA THR A 160 4.31 10.02 22.81
C THR A 160 4.44 9.39 21.43
N ASN A 161 5.69 9.36 20.97
CA ASN A 161 6.19 8.63 19.81
C ASN A 161 6.14 7.11 20.13
N ASN A 162 5.13 6.41 19.58
CA ASN A 162 5.11 4.97 19.32
C ASN A 162 5.16 3.99 20.52
N ASN A 163 4.80 4.39 21.75
CA ASN A 163 4.76 3.43 22.88
C ASN A 163 3.47 2.56 22.83
N PRO A 164 3.56 1.24 22.55
CA PRO A 164 2.39 0.36 22.45
C PRO A 164 1.64 0.20 23.78
N ARG A 165 2.26 0.49 24.92
CA ARG A 165 1.61 0.44 26.24
C ARG A 165 0.48 1.46 26.38
N VAL A 166 0.58 2.60 25.70
CA VAL A 166 -0.44 3.66 25.77
C VAL A 166 -1.75 3.17 25.15
N ILE A 167 -1.66 2.63 23.93
CA ILE A 167 -2.82 2.08 23.21
C ILE A 167 -3.38 0.86 23.93
N ALA A 168 -2.51 -0.03 24.43
CA ALA A 168 -2.92 -1.16 25.26
C ALA A 168 -3.65 -0.73 26.54
N GLY A 169 -3.23 0.38 27.16
CA GLY A 169 -3.92 0.95 28.32
C GLY A 169 -5.33 1.43 28.00
N TYR A 170 -5.55 2.05 26.84
CA TYR A 170 -6.89 2.44 26.39
C TYR A 170 -7.78 1.22 26.14
N TYR A 171 -7.23 0.21 25.47
CA TYR A 171 -7.94 -1.05 25.23
C TYR A 171 -8.32 -1.74 26.55
N PHE A 172 -7.37 -1.90 27.47
CA PHE A 172 -7.60 -2.55 28.76
C PHE A 172 -8.67 -1.81 29.58
N ARG A 173 -8.59 -0.47 29.65
CA ARG A 173 -9.62 0.35 30.30
C ARG A 173 -10.99 0.13 29.67
N ALA A 174 -11.07 0.12 28.34
CA ALA A 174 -12.32 -0.08 27.64
C ALA A 174 -12.95 -1.45 27.90
N VAL A 175 -12.13 -2.51 28.01
CA VAL A 175 -12.57 -3.86 28.39
C VAL A 175 -13.10 -3.88 29.83
N ALA A 176 -12.36 -3.27 30.76
CA ALA A 176 -12.75 -3.21 32.17
C ALA A 176 -14.08 -2.46 32.38
N GLU A 177 -14.22 -1.28 31.79
CA GLU A 177 -15.46 -0.46 31.88
C GLU A 177 -16.68 -1.16 31.30
N ARG A 178 -16.50 -2.03 30.30
CA ARG A 178 -17.59 -2.74 29.62
C ARG A 178 -17.84 -4.13 30.18
N MET A 179 -17.02 -4.58 31.14
CA MET A 179 -17.02 -5.94 31.66
C MET A 179 -17.00 -7.00 30.55
N GLY A 180 -16.26 -6.72 29.47
CA GLY A 180 -16.23 -7.58 28.28
C GLY A 180 -15.34 -7.04 27.17
N CYS A 181 -14.78 -7.95 26.37
CA CYS A 181 -13.96 -7.62 25.20
C CYS A 181 -14.70 -7.91 23.89
N CYS A 182 -14.17 -7.39 22.78
CA CYS A 182 -14.69 -7.74 21.48
C CYS A 182 -14.29 -9.16 21.05
N ARG A 183 -15.05 -9.74 20.12
CA ARG A 183 -14.66 -11.01 19.50
C ARG A 183 -13.46 -10.87 18.57
N ILE A 184 -13.36 -9.73 17.87
CA ILE A 184 -12.30 -9.43 16.91
C ILE A 184 -11.89 -7.97 17.06
N ILE A 185 -10.59 -7.70 17.08
CA ILE A 185 -10.04 -6.35 16.90
C ILE A 185 -9.51 -6.18 15.47
N ARG A 186 -9.84 -5.06 14.83
CA ARG A 186 -9.22 -4.63 13.58
C ARG A 186 -8.34 -3.42 13.84
N SER A 187 -7.10 -3.52 13.38
CA SER A 187 -6.09 -2.47 13.50
C SER A 187 -5.16 -2.51 12.29
N ASP A 188 -4.41 -1.43 12.08
CA ASP A 188 -3.34 -1.44 11.09
C ASP A 188 -2.16 -2.30 11.58
N PHE A 189 -1.35 -2.78 10.62
CA PHE A 189 -0.12 -3.52 10.91
C PHE A 189 0.97 -2.55 11.41
N GLY A 190 0.75 -2.03 12.62
CA GLY A 190 1.61 -1.06 13.30
C GLY A 190 2.19 -1.67 14.57
N THR A 191 3.44 -1.31 14.88
CA THR A 191 4.13 -1.76 16.10
C THR A 191 3.46 -1.24 17.36
N GLU A 192 2.70 -0.15 17.25
CA GLU A 192 1.93 0.44 18.34
C GLU A 192 0.75 -0.45 18.80
N ASN A 193 0.31 -1.40 17.97
CA ASN A 193 -0.85 -2.25 18.27
C ASN A 193 -0.47 -3.63 18.84
N VAL A 194 0.83 -3.94 18.90
CA VAL A 194 1.33 -5.29 19.27
C VAL A 194 0.85 -5.74 20.64
N HIS A 195 0.78 -4.83 21.63
CA HIS A 195 0.31 -5.17 22.97
C HIS A 195 -1.21 -5.38 23.02
N VAL A 196 -1.98 -4.60 22.26
CA VAL A 196 -3.43 -4.81 22.12
C VAL A 196 -3.72 -6.19 21.53
N ASN A 197 -2.97 -6.57 20.50
CA ASN A 197 -3.11 -7.87 19.84
C ASN A 197 -2.89 -9.03 20.83
N ARG A 198 -1.81 -8.98 21.63
CA ARG A 198 -1.55 -10.00 22.67
C ARG A 198 -2.64 -10.05 23.74
N LEU A 199 -3.11 -8.89 24.20
CA LEU A 199 -4.20 -8.82 25.19
C LEU A 199 -5.51 -9.39 24.62
N GLN A 200 -5.82 -9.12 23.36
CA GLN A 200 -7.00 -9.64 22.68
C GLN A 200 -6.95 -11.17 22.54
N GLU A 201 -5.79 -11.73 22.20
CA GLU A 201 -5.60 -13.19 22.16
C GLU A 201 -5.83 -13.80 23.53
N PHE A 202 -5.14 -13.30 24.55
CA PHE A 202 -5.24 -13.76 25.94
C PHE A 202 -6.69 -13.72 26.47
N LEU A 203 -7.41 -12.61 26.25
CA LEU A 203 -8.80 -12.46 26.71
C LEU A 203 -9.80 -13.36 25.95
N CYS A 204 -9.39 -13.94 24.83
CA CYS A 204 -10.20 -14.82 24.00
C CYS A 204 -9.75 -16.30 24.05
N GLU A 205 -8.77 -16.63 24.89
CA GLU A 205 -8.38 -18.00 25.20
C GLU A 205 -9.51 -18.72 25.93
N ASP A 206 -9.73 -19.99 25.60
CA ASP A 206 -10.61 -20.85 26.37
C ASP A 206 -9.92 -21.40 27.63
N SER A 207 -10.62 -22.24 28.40
CA SER A 207 -10.08 -22.86 29.61
C SER A 207 -8.85 -23.76 29.37
N THR A 208 -8.54 -24.10 28.12
CA THR A 208 -7.36 -24.89 27.72
C THR A 208 -6.22 -24.02 27.19
N GLY A 209 -6.40 -22.70 27.13
CA GLY A 209 -5.45 -21.76 26.52
C GLY A 209 -5.55 -21.70 24.99
N THR A 210 -6.63 -22.22 24.39
CA THR A 210 -6.79 -22.28 22.94
C THR A 210 -7.56 -21.07 22.41
N VAL A 211 -7.03 -20.43 21.37
CA VAL A 211 -7.64 -19.28 20.70
C VAL A 211 -8.41 -19.74 19.44
N HIS A 212 -9.73 -19.59 19.45
CA HIS A 212 -10.59 -20.06 18.35
C HIS A 212 -10.87 -18.98 17.28
N GLY A 213 -10.38 -19.21 16.06
CA GLY A 213 -10.62 -18.33 14.92
C GLY A 213 -9.89 -16.98 15.01
N PRO A 214 -10.11 -16.07 14.04
CA PRO A 214 -9.36 -14.82 13.98
C PRO A 214 -9.80 -13.87 15.10
N LYS A 215 -8.87 -13.50 15.98
CA LYS A 215 -9.08 -12.46 17.00
C LYS A 215 -8.59 -11.09 16.58
N ILE A 216 -7.69 -11.06 15.60
CA ILE A 216 -7.11 -9.83 15.05
C ILE A 216 -7.28 -9.86 13.53
N ILE A 217 -7.74 -8.75 12.96
CA ILE A 217 -7.77 -8.52 11.52
C ILE A 217 -6.91 -7.30 11.23
N TYR A 218 -5.88 -7.47 10.42
CA TYR A 218 -5.11 -6.32 9.95
C TYR A 218 -5.84 -5.63 8.79
N SER A 219 -6.00 -4.31 8.87
CA SER A 219 -6.36 -3.52 7.70
C SER A 219 -5.23 -3.69 6.68
N LYS A 220 -5.53 -4.13 5.45
CA LYS A 220 -4.53 -4.11 4.39
C LYS A 220 -4.05 -2.67 4.21
N VAL A 221 -2.79 -2.42 4.55
CA VAL A 221 -2.10 -1.18 4.19
C VAL A 221 -2.21 -1.06 2.68
N ARG A 222 -2.85 0.01 2.18
CA ARG A 222 -2.67 0.44 0.80
C ARG A 222 -1.26 1.03 0.66
N GLN A 223 -0.23 0.22 0.87
CA GLN A 223 1.10 0.58 0.41
C GLN A 223 1.14 0.29 -1.09
N PRO A 224 1.54 1.24 -1.94
CA PRO A 224 1.92 0.91 -3.30
C PRO A 224 3.12 -0.03 -3.19
N GLN A 225 2.93 -1.30 -3.55
CA GLN A 225 4.02 -2.25 -3.63
C GLN A 225 5.10 -1.65 -4.56
N ARG A 226 6.24 -1.31 -3.97
CA ARG A 226 7.50 -1.19 -4.69
C ARG A 226 8.00 -2.63 -4.89
N HIS A 227 7.90 -3.10 -6.11
CA HIS A 227 8.81 -4.10 -6.67
C HIS A 227 9.39 -3.52 -7.96
#